data_AF-A0A961NTU1-F1
#
_entry.id   AF-A0A961NTU1-F1
#
_cell.length_a   1.000
_cell.length_b   1.000
_cell.length_c   1.000
_cell.angle_alpha   90.00
_cell.angle_beta   90.00
_cell.angle_gamma   90.00
#
_symmetry.space_group_name_H-M   'P 1'
#
loop_
_entity.id
_entity.type
_entity.pdbx_description
1 polymer ?
#
loop_
_entity_poly.entity_id
_entity_poly.type
_entity_poly.pdbx_seq_one_letter_code
_entity_poly.pdbx_strand_id
1 'polypeptide(L)'
;MAAWKLLKFLHLALLGGLLAATAVFYLVPSGVRHDAAPADTMLYVGAGLALTGVLAGQLLLPRVVRGRLSGNTKLSDDPSAWVGAYQTGKLLQWSLIEGPALFLGITHWQTGNQVAIVGAVAWWAYLAYVRPGASELARLIEKDPSRVESALRAEDSRAG
;
A
#
# COMPACT_ATOMS: atom_id res chain seq x y z
N MET A 1 13.25 17.20 0.22
CA MET A 1 11.92 16.88 0.79
C MET A 1 12.15 15.85 1.90
N ALA A 2 11.70 16.11 3.13
CA ALA A 2 11.86 15.16 4.24
C ALA A 2 11.24 13.80 3.91
N ALA A 3 11.84 12.70 4.37
CA ALA A 3 11.43 11.34 3.98
C ALA A 3 9.95 11.06 4.32
N TRP A 4 9.48 11.63 5.43
CA TRP A 4 8.08 11.55 5.85
C TRP A 4 7.10 12.23 4.88
N LYS A 5 7.44 13.41 4.36
CA LYS A 5 6.62 14.14 3.39
C LYS A 5 6.56 13.38 2.07
N LEU A 6 7.70 12.85 1.63
CA LEU A 6 7.78 12.01 0.44
C LEU A 6 6.90 10.77 0.56
N LEU A 7 6.92 10.09 1.72
CA LEU A 7 6.09 8.91 1.95
C LEU A 7 4.59 9.19 1.82
N LYS A 8 4.12 10.33 2.37
CA LYS A 8 2.72 10.78 2.22
C LYS A 8 2.39 11.12 0.77
N PHE A 9 3.29 11.78 0.06
CA PHE A 9 3.11 12.11 -1.34
C PHE A 9 2.99 10.85 -2.21
N LEU A 10 3.87 9.87 -2.00
CA LEU A 10 3.82 8.58 -2.70
C LEU A 10 2.50 7.85 -2.43
N HIS A 11 2.03 7.86 -1.19
CA HIS A 11 0.73 7.26 -0.85
C HIS A 11 -0.43 7.91 -1.61
N LEU A 12 -0.47 9.24 -1.68
CA LEU A 12 -1.49 9.97 -2.42
C LEU A 12 -1.40 9.72 -3.92
N ALA A 13 -0.19 9.63 -4.47
CA ALA A 13 0.03 9.30 -5.88
C ALA A 13 -0.50 7.90 -6.22
N LEU A 14 -0.21 6.90 -5.37
CA LEU A 14 -0.75 5.54 -5.51
C LEU A 14 -2.28 5.53 -5.41
N LEU A 15 -2.85 6.24 -4.43
CA LEU A 15 -4.29 6.32 -4.24
C LEU A 15 -5.00 6.95 -5.45
N GLY A 16 -4.46 8.06 -5.96
CA GLY A 16 -4.98 8.76 -7.13
C GLY A 16 -4.82 7.95 -8.41
N GLY A 17 -3.65 7.31 -8.60
CA GLY A 17 -3.36 6.45 -9.74
C GLY A 17 -4.31 5.25 -9.80
N LEU A 18 -4.51 4.57 -8.67
CA LEU A 18 -5.43 3.43 -8.60
C LEU A 18 -6.89 3.86 -8.81
N LEU A 19 -7.31 5.02 -8.30
CA LEU A 19 -8.64 5.56 -8.57
C LEU A 19 -8.84 5.84 -10.07
N ALA A 20 -7.87 6.50 -10.70
CA ALA A 20 -7.91 6.81 -12.12
C ALA A 20 -7.94 5.54 -12.97
N ALA A 21 -7.09 4.56 -12.65
CA ALA A 21 -7.09 3.26 -13.34
C ALA A 21 -8.43 2.55 -13.20
N THR A 22 -9.01 2.52 -11.99
CA THR A 22 -10.32 1.92 -11.73
C THR A 22 -11.43 2.62 -12.53
N ALA A 23 -11.40 3.96 -12.61
CA ALA A 23 -12.33 4.72 -13.42
C ALA A 23 -12.20 4.39 -14.92
N VAL A 24 -10.96 4.26 -15.42
CA VAL A 24 -10.69 3.85 -16.81
C VAL A 24 -11.26 2.46 -17.08
N PHE A 25 -10.99 1.47 -16.21
CA PHE A 25 -11.49 0.11 -16.37
C PHE A 25 -13.02 0.01 -16.37
N TYR A 26 -13.70 0.93 -15.69
CA TYR A 26 -15.16 0.98 -15.64
C TYR A 26 -15.77 1.73 -16.84
N LEU A 27 -15.19 2.87 -17.23
CA LEU A 27 -15.78 3.76 -18.24
C LEU A 27 -15.40 3.41 -19.67
N VAL A 28 -14.24 2.77 -19.88
CA VAL A 28 -13.72 2.47 -21.22
C VAL A 28 -14.09 1.02 -21.56
N PRO A 29 -14.94 0.77 -22.59
CA PRO A 29 -15.23 -0.59 -23.03
C PRO A 29 -13.96 -1.28 -23.55
N SER A 30 -13.81 -2.58 -23.27
CA SER A 30 -12.63 -3.34 -23.73
C SER A 30 -12.63 -3.68 -25.21
N GLY A 31 -13.78 -3.56 -25.89
CA GLY A 31 -13.94 -3.97 -27.30
C GLY A 31 -13.85 -5.49 -27.51
N VAL A 32 -13.60 -6.26 -26.45
CA VAL A 32 -13.58 -7.73 -26.46
C VAL A 32 -15.02 -8.23 -26.35
N ARG A 33 -15.45 -9.04 -27.31
CA ARG A 33 -16.73 -9.76 -27.21
C ARG A 33 -16.68 -10.71 -26.02
N HIS A 34 -17.75 -10.74 -25.22
CA HIS A 34 -17.92 -11.59 -24.04
C HIS A 34 -18.02 -13.10 -24.39
N ASP A 35 -17.13 -13.60 -25.23
CA ASP A 35 -16.92 -15.03 -25.37
C ASP A 35 -16.10 -15.46 -24.16
N ALA A 36 -16.86 -15.84 -23.13
CA ALA A 36 -16.44 -16.03 -21.76
C ALA A 36 -15.15 -16.86 -21.62
N ALA A 37 -14.00 -16.20 -21.40
CA ALA A 37 -13.09 -16.74 -20.40
C ALA A 37 -13.93 -16.93 -19.11
N PRO A 38 -13.84 -18.06 -18.39
CA PRO A 38 -14.70 -18.29 -17.24
C PRO A 38 -14.42 -17.19 -16.23
N ALA A 39 -15.32 -16.20 -16.17
CA ALA A 39 -15.18 -14.99 -15.36
C ALA A 39 -14.93 -15.35 -13.89
N ASP A 40 -15.45 -16.50 -13.47
CA ASP A 40 -15.26 -17.11 -12.17
C ASP A 40 -13.79 -17.41 -11.87
N THR A 41 -13.03 -17.95 -12.84
CA THR A 41 -11.61 -18.28 -12.63
C THR A 41 -10.79 -17.03 -12.37
N MET A 42 -11.01 -15.95 -13.13
CA MET A 42 -10.30 -14.68 -12.92
C MET A 42 -10.67 -14.06 -11.58
N LEU A 43 -11.94 -14.12 -11.19
CA LEU A 43 -12.38 -13.69 -9.85
C LEU A 43 -11.69 -14.47 -8.74
N TYR A 44 -11.58 -15.80 -8.85
CA TYR A 44 -10.89 -16.62 -7.84
C TYR A 44 -9.40 -16.30 -7.74
N VAL A 45 -8.73 -16.07 -8.87
CA VAL A 45 -7.33 -15.62 -8.88
C VAL A 45 -7.22 -14.24 -8.21
N GLY A 46 -8.10 -13.31 -8.55
CA GLY A 46 -8.15 -11.98 -7.95
C GLY A 46 -8.36 -12.04 -6.43
N ALA A 47 -9.28 -12.88 -5.96
CA ALA A 47 -9.53 -13.13 -4.54
C ALA A 47 -8.34 -13.78 -3.83
N GLY A 48 -7.63 -14.70 -4.49
CA GLY A 48 -6.41 -15.30 -3.96
C GLY A 48 -5.26 -14.29 -3.83
N LEU A 49 -5.03 -13.47 -4.86
CA LEU A 49 -4.06 -12.37 -4.83
C LEU A 49 -4.39 -11.36 -3.75
N ALA A 50 -5.66 -11.01 -3.61
CA ALA A 50 -6.20 -10.16 -2.56
C ALA A 50 -5.87 -10.70 -1.16
N LEU A 51 -6.22 -11.95 -0.87
CA LEU A 51 -5.97 -12.57 0.44
C LEU A 51 -4.47 -12.63 0.76
N THR A 52 -3.68 -13.11 -0.20
CA THR A 52 -2.22 -13.20 -0.04
C THR A 52 -1.57 -11.84 0.09
N GLY A 53 -2.05 -10.82 -0.63
CA GLY A 53 -1.57 -9.45 -0.56
C GLY A 53 -1.77 -8.81 0.82
N VAL A 54 -2.94 -8.96 1.44
CA VAL A 54 -3.18 -8.49 2.82
C VAL A 54 -2.28 -9.21 3.81
N LEU A 55 -2.24 -10.55 3.76
CA LEU A 55 -1.46 -11.34 4.70
C LEU A 55 0.03 -11.03 4.57
N ALA A 56 0.55 -11.03 3.35
CA ALA A 56 1.93 -10.67 3.06
C ALA A 56 2.22 -9.23 3.50
N GLY A 57 1.35 -8.26 3.18
CA GLY A 57 1.54 -6.85 3.55
C GLY A 57 1.61 -6.63 5.07
N GLN A 58 0.72 -7.28 5.84
CA GLN A 58 0.71 -7.18 7.29
C GLN A 58 1.89 -7.90 7.95
N LEU A 59 2.31 -9.04 7.42
CA LEU A 59 3.42 -9.82 7.97
C LEU A 59 4.81 -9.31 7.56
N LEU A 60 4.93 -8.73 6.37
CA LEU A 60 6.21 -8.25 5.84
C LEU A 60 6.61 -6.90 6.43
N LEU A 61 5.68 -6.00 6.72
CA LEU A 61 6.01 -4.69 7.28
C LEU A 61 6.90 -4.78 8.54
N PRO A 62 6.54 -5.52 9.61
CA PRO A 62 7.40 -5.65 10.79
C PRO A 62 8.70 -6.40 10.49
N ARG A 63 8.69 -7.36 9.56
CA ARG A 63 9.90 -8.12 9.17
C ARG A 63 10.90 -7.27 8.40
N VAL A 64 10.43 -6.44 7.47
CA VAL A 64 11.27 -5.53 6.68
C VAL A 64 11.86 -4.46 7.59
N VAL A 65 11.05 -3.87 8.47
CA VAL A 65 11.53 -2.86 9.42
C VAL A 65 12.59 -3.47 10.32
N ARG A 66 12.29 -4.58 11.02
CA ARG A 66 13.26 -5.21 11.94
C ARG A 66 14.46 -5.82 11.23
N GLY A 67 14.30 -6.37 10.03
CA GLY A 67 15.37 -7.03 9.28
C GLY A 67 16.36 -6.06 8.64
N ARG A 68 15.95 -4.83 8.34
CA ARG A 68 16.86 -3.79 7.84
C ARG A 68 17.66 -3.09 8.94
N LEU A 69 17.30 -3.32 10.19
CA LEU A 69 17.96 -2.71 11.33
C LEU A 69 18.85 -3.77 11.97
N SER A 70 20.16 -3.55 11.88
CA SER A 70 21.15 -4.36 12.57
C SER A 70 20.86 -4.36 14.08
N GLY A 71 21.06 -5.51 14.74
CA GLY A 71 20.81 -5.65 16.17
C GLY A 71 21.48 -4.54 16.99
N ASN A 72 20.69 -3.85 17.82
CA ASN A 72 21.01 -2.71 18.68
C ASN A 72 20.92 -1.27 18.11
N THR A 73 20.52 -1.04 16.85
CA THR A 73 20.28 0.35 16.40
C THR A 73 19.07 0.96 17.12
N LYS A 74 19.29 1.82 18.12
CA LYS A 74 18.20 2.56 18.77
C LYS A 74 17.72 3.68 17.86
N LEU A 75 16.43 4.02 17.96
CA LEU A 75 15.87 5.14 17.20
C LEU A 75 16.58 6.45 17.49
N SER A 76 17.02 6.66 18.74
CA SER A 76 17.80 7.83 19.15
C SER A 76 19.10 7.99 18.38
N ASP A 77 19.67 6.88 17.94
CA ASP A 77 21.02 6.85 17.39
C ASP A 77 20.99 7.08 15.88
N ASP A 78 19.95 6.57 15.19
CA ASP A 78 19.77 6.76 13.75
C ASP A 78 18.28 6.84 13.33
N PRO A 79 17.62 8.00 13.54
CA PRO A 79 16.21 8.18 13.18
C PRO A 79 15.92 7.97 11.69
N SER A 80 16.86 8.35 10.82
CA SER A 80 16.67 8.28 9.36
C SER A 80 16.68 6.84 8.85
N ALA A 81 17.51 5.95 9.43
CA ALA A 81 17.50 4.53 9.10
C ALA A 81 16.13 3.88 9.40
N TRP A 82 15.53 4.22 10.55
CA TRP A 82 14.21 3.71 10.94
C TRP A 82 13.09 4.23 10.03
N VAL A 83 13.09 5.52 9.70
CA VAL A 83 12.12 6.10 8.77
C VAL A 83 12.27 5.50 7.37
N GLY A 84 13.50 5.29 6.89
CA GLY A 84 13.77 4.64 5.60
C GLY A 84 13.32 3.17 5.54
N ALA A 85 13.52 2.41 6.62
CA ALA A 85 13.06 1.04 6.73
C ALA A 85 11.52 0.96 6.71
N TYR A 86 10.86 1.86 7.46
CA TYR A 86 9.40 1.97 7.45
C TYR A 86 8.85 2.39 6.08
N GLN A 87 9.45 3.39 5.43
CA GLN A 87 9.07 3.82 4.09
C GLN A 87 9.12 2.66 3.10
N THR A 88 10.19 1.86 3.14
CA THR A 88 10.31 0.68 2.27
C THR A 88 9.22 -0.35 2.57
N GLY A 89 8.99 -0.65 3.85
CA GLY A 89 7.96 -1.59 4.26
C GLY A 89 6.56 -1.15 3.83
N LYS A 90 6.24 0.15 3.94
CA LYS A 90 4.96 0.70 3.49
C LYS A 90 4.80 0.65 1.98
N LEU A 91 5.85 0.96 1.21
CA LEU A 91 5.82 0.82 -0.25
C LEU A 91 5.52 -0.61 -0.66
N LEU A 92 6.20 -1.58 -0.06
CA LEU A 92 5.93 -3.00 -0.34
C LEU A 92 4.50 -3.40 0.04
N GLN A 93 4.02 -2.97 1.21
CA GLN A 93 2.64 -3.20 1.65
C GLN A 93 1.63 -2.62 0.66
N TRP A 94 1.85 -1.39 0.17
CA TRP A 94 0.96 -0.75 -0.79
C TRP A 94 0.98 -1.41 -2.15
N SER A 95 2.14 -1.82 -2.66
CA SER A 95 2.22 -2.57 -3.93
C SER A 95 1.49 -3.92 -3.87
N LEU A 96 1.53 -4.60 -2.72
CA LEU A 96 0.79 -5.85 -2.48
C LEU A 96 -0.73 -5.64 -2.41
N ILE A 97 -1.19 -4.42 -2.10
CA ILE A 97 -2.59 -4.03 -2.09
C ILE A 97 -3.05 -3.58 -3.49
N GLU A 98 -2.20 -2.79 -4.16
CA GLU A 98 -2.47 -2.23 -5.49
C GLU A 98 -2.57 -3.32 -6.56
N GLY A 99 -1.69 -4.33 -6.54
CA GLY A 99 -1.67 -5.42 -7.51
C GLY A 99 -3.03 -6.13 -7.66
N PRO A 100 -3.62 -6.66 -6.56
CA PRO A 100 -4.97 -7.24 -6.58
C PRO A 100 -6.04 -6.27 -7.07
N ALA A 101 -5.98 -4.99 -6.68
CA ALA A 101 -6.95 -3.98 -7.09
C ALA A 101 -6.92 -3.76 -8.62
N LEU A 102 -5.72 -3.60 -9.19
CA LEU A 102 -5.54 -3.47 -10.64
C LEU A 102 -5.96 -4.74 -11.39
N PHE A 103 -5.62 -5.91 -10.86
CA PHE A 103 -6.01 -7.19 -11.47
C PHE A 103 -7.54 -7.36 -11.52
N LEU A 104 -8.24 -7.00 -10.44
CA LEU A 104 -9.70 -7.03 -10.39
C LEU A 104 -10.31 -5.99 -11.35
N GLY A 105 -9.70 -4.80 -11.46
CA GLY A 105 -10.10 -3.81 -12.47
C GLY A 105 -9.97 -4.33 -13.90
N ILE A 106 -8.85 -4.97 -14.24
CA ILE A 106 -8.64 -5.60 -15.55
C ILE A 106 -9.65 -6.73 -15.78
N THR A 107 -9.93 -7.53 -14.75
CA THR A 107 -10.92 -8.62 -14.80
C THR A 107 -12.29 -8.06 -15.15
N HIS A 108 -12.72 -6.97 -14.50
CA HIS A 108 -13.95 -6.27 -14.85
C HIS A 108 -13.92 -5.78 -16.30
N TRP A 109 -12.85 -5.10 -16.70
CA TRP A 109 -12.71 -4.54 -18.04
C TRP A 109 -12.85 -5.59 -19.14
N GLN A 110 -12.25 -6.77 -18.95
CA GLN A 110 -12.29 -7.87 -19.93
C GLN A 110 -13.63 -8.64 -19.91
N THR A 111 -14.20 -8.89 -18.73
CA THR A 111 -15.34 -9.81 -18.57
C THR A 111 -16.69 -9.12 -18.38
N GLY A 112 -16.71 -7.83 -18.09
CA GLY A 112 -17.91 -7.08 -17.68
C GLY A 112 -18.38 -7.43 -16.25
N ASN A 113 -17.66 -8.27 -15.50
CA ASN A 113 -18.12 -8.75 -14.20
C ASN A 113 -18.11 -7.64 -13.15
N GLN A 114 -19.28 -7.33 -12.58
CA GLN A 114 -19.44 -6.25 -11.61
C GLN A 114 -18.85 -6.57 -10.23
N VAL A 115 -18.74 -7.84 -9.86
CA VAL A 115 -18.10 -8.24 -8.59
C VAL A 115 -16.62 -7.85 -8.61
N ALA A 116 -15.97 -7.96 -9.77
CA ALA A 116 -14.57 -7.61 -9.92
C ALA A 116 -14.34 -6.10 -9.67
N ILE A 117 -15.17 -5.20 -10.23
CA ILE A 117 -15.00 -3.76 -10.01
C ILE A 117 -15.32 -3.35 -8.58
N VAL A 118 -16.34 -3.96 -7.96
CA VAL A 118 -16.62 -3.75 -6.53
C VAL A 118 -15.42 -4.16 -5.67
N GLY A 119 -14.79 -5.29 -6.01
CA GLY A 119 -13.55 -5.72 -5.37
C GLY A 119 -12.41 -4.71 -5.53
N ALA A 120 -12.17 -4.22 -6.75
CA ALA A 120 -11.15 -3.20 -7.02
C ALA A 120 -11.38 -1.92 -6.19
N VAL A 121 -12.63 -1.44 -6.10
CA VAL A 121 -13.00 -0.28 -5.28
C VAL A 121 -12.81 -0.55 -3.79
N ALA A 122 -13.17 -1.74 -3.31
CA ALA A 122 -12.94 -2.13 -1.92
C ALA A 122 -11.44 -2.13 -1.58
N TRP A 123 -10.60 -2.59 -2.51
CA TRP A 123 -9.15 -2.55 -2.34
C TRP A 123 -8.56 -1.14 -2.39
N TRP A 124 -9.09 -0.28 -3.25
CA TRP A 124 -8.75 1.15 -3.23
C TRP A 124 -9.11 1.80 -1.88
N ALA A 125 -10.29 1.51 -1.34
CA ALA A 125 -10.71 2.00 -0.02
C ALA A 125 -9.81 1.44 1.09
N TYR A 126 -9.40 0.18 0.99
CA TYR A 126 -8.44 -0.42 1.91
C TYR A 126 -7.06 0.24 1.81
N LEU A 127 -6.58 0.56 0.61
CA LEU A 127 -5.35 1.33 0.44
C LEU A 127 -5.45 2.68 1.15
N ALA A 128 -6.56 3.41 1.00
CA ALA A 128 -6.83 4.67 1.70
C ALA A 128 -6.78 4.52 3.23
N TYR A 129 -7.29 3.38 3.74
CA TYR A 129 -7.25 3.06 5.16
C TYR A 129 -5.82 2.81 5.66
N VAL A 130 -4.97 2.14 4.88
CA VAL A 130 -3.58 1.77 5.23
C VAL A 130 -2.58 2.92 5.00
N ARG A 131 -3.00 4.15 5.30
CA ARG A 131 -2.18 5.37 5.20
C ARG A 131 -0.93 5.30 6.10
N PRO A 132 0.16 6.01 5.76
CA PRO A 132 1.34 6.07 6.64
C PRO A 132 1.00 6.84 7.92
N GLY A 133 1.42 6.32 9.08
CA GLY A 133 1.05 6.88 10.38
C GLY A 133 2.17 6.81 11.41
N ALA A 134 2.40 7.92 12.12
CA ALA A 134 3.45 8.00 13.15
C ALA A 134 3.19 7.02 14.31
N SER A 135 1.92 6.75 14.63
CA SER A 135 1.53 5.78 15.65
C SER A 135 1.73 4.31 15.23
N GLU A 136 1.71 4.01 13.93
CA GLU A 136 2.08 2.69 13.41
C GLU A 136 3.60 2.51 13.50
N LEU A 137 4.35 3.54 13.09
CA LEU A 137 5.81 3.57 13.24
C LEU A 137 6.19 3.38 14.70
N ALA A 138 5.63 4.15 15.63
CA ALA A 138 5.87 3.98 17.06
C ALA A 138 5.61 2.54 17.51
N ARG A 139 4.46 1.94 17.15
CA ARG A 139 4.16 0.54 17.48
C ARG A 139 5.21 -0.47 16.96
N LEU A 140 5.89 -0.18 15.85
CA LEU A 140 6.91 -1.06 15.27
C LEU A 140 8.29 -0.89 15.91
N ILE A 141 8.62 0.29 16.42
CA ILE A 141 9.94 0.68 16.93
C ILE A 141 10.00 0.61 18.45
N GLU A 142 9.06 1.29 19.14
CA GLU A 142 9.08 1.49 20.60
C GLU A 142 7.71 2.03 21.09
N LYS A 143 7.21 1.55 22.24
CA LYS A 143 5.83 1.80 22.73
C LYS A 143 5.45 3.28 23.00
N ASP A 144 6.34 4.25 22.79
CA ASP A 144 6.09 5.68 23.05
C ASP A 144 5.98 6.52 21.75
N PRO A 145 4.76 6.90 21.33
CA PRO A 145 4.51 7.69 20.12
C PRO A 145 5.11 9.11 20.14
N SER A 146 5.27 9.70 21.33
CA SER A 146 5.69 11.11 21.46
C SER A 146 7.11 11.34 20.96
N ARG A 147 8.00 10.35 21.16
CA ARG A 147 9.39 10.39 20.71
C ARG A 147 9.50 10.33 19.19
N VAL A 148 8.69 9.49 18.55
CA VAL A 148 8.66 9.37 17.09
C VAL A 148 8.19 10.67 16.45
N GLU A 149 7.13 11.29 16.98
CA GLU A 149 6.66 12.58 16.46
C GLU A 149 7.71 13.68 16.59
N SER A 150 8.42 13.75 17.72
CA SER A 150 9.49 14.72 17.91
C SER A 150 10.65 14.52 16.93
N ALA A 151 11.02 13.27 16.64
CA ALA A 151 12.07 12.93 15.67
C ALA A 151 11.66 13.30 14.24
N LEU A 152 10.41 12.99 13.84
CA LEU A 152 9.87 13.37 12.52
C LEU A 152 9.80 14.89 12.34
N ARG A 153 9.42 15.63 13.39
CA ARG A 153 9.42 17.11 13.36
C ARG A 153 10.83 17.69 13.28
N ALA A 154 11.80 17.09 13.99
CA ALA A 154 13.19 17.49 13.91
C ALA A 154 13.78 17.25 12.51
N GLU A 155 13.47 16.12 11.87
CA GLU A 155 13.85 15.85 10.48
C GLU A 155 13.24 16.89 9.52
N ASP A 156 11.96 17.24 9.71
CA ASP A 156 11.29 18.27 8.92
C ASP A 156 11.93 19.66 9.08
N SER A 157 12.43 19.99 10.28
CA SER A 157 13.12 21.27 10.54
C SER A 157 14.54 21.34 9.96
N ARG A 158 15.19 20.19 9.70
CA ARG A 158 16.51 20.13 9.07
C ARG A 158 16.47 20.18 7.53
N ALA A 159 15.29 19.96 6.95
CA ALA A 159 15.08 19.85 5.51
C ALA A 159 14.46 21.11 4.88
N GLY A 160 14.21 22.16 5.67
CA GLY A 160 13.80 23.50 5.24
C GLY A 160 14.94 24.49 5.39
#